data_AF-A0A7W1K8F6-F1
#
_entry.id   AF-A0A7W1K8F6-F1
#
_cell.length_a   1.000
_cell.length_b   1.000
_cell.length_c   1.000
_cell.angle_alpha   90.00
_cell.angle_beta   90.00
_cell.angle_gamma   90.00
#
_symmetry.space_group_name_H-M   'P 1'
#
loop_
_entity.id
_entity.type
_entity.pdbx_description
1 polymer ?
#
loop_
_entity_poly.entity_id
_entity_poly.type
_entity_poly.pdbx_seq_one_letter_code
_entity_poly.pdbx_strand_id
1 'polypeptide(L)'
;MAPNGALSVTSSTITGAVTLKSGYTTFDFCGSKTIRGAISATGAKGSVLIGGLLCSSNTIDGAVTLDANNAGVTLAGNYIAGAVTASANLNGTTISGNQIGGALTCTTNVPAPTNGGVSNTVGGGRSGQTCAALTF
;
A
#
# COMPACT_ATOMS: atom_id res chain seq x y z
N MET A 1 -5.37 3.90 15.96
CA MET A 1 -4.19 4.62 16.48
C MET A 1 -4.64 6.00 16.94
N ALA A 2 -3.99 6.59 17.94
CA ALA A 2 -4.27 7.97 18.35
C ALA A 2 -3.85 8.96 17.25
N PRO A 3 -4.48 10.15 17.17
CA PRO A 3 -4.01 11.22 16.29
C PRO A 3 -2.54 11.54 16.54
N ASN A 4 -1.81 11.79 15.46
CA ASN A 4 -0.37 12.05 15.39
C ASN A 4 0.53 10.89 15.87
N GLY A 5 -0.03 9.71 16.12
CA GLY A 5 0.75 8.51 16.41
C GLY A 5 1.49 7.98 15.18
N ALA A 6 2.51 7.18 15.42
CA ALA A 6 3.24 6.42 14.42
C ALA A 6 3.14 4.92 14.72
N LEU A 7 3.03 4.10 13.68
CA LEU A 7 3.12 2.64 13.77
C LEU A 7 4.24 2.16 12.87
N SER A 8 5.21 1.46 13.45
CA SER A 8 6.23 0.74 12.70
C SER A 8 6.15 -0.74 13.05
N VAL A 9 6.04 -1.58 12.03
CA VAL A 9 6.00 -3.04 12.15
C VAL A 9 7.17 -3.59 11.35
N THR A 10 8.11 -4.23 12.04
CA THR A 10 9.33 -4.76 11.41
C THR A 10 9.54 -6.21 11.80
N SER A 11 9.88 -7.07 10.84
CA SER A 11 10.21 -8.49 11.05
C SER A 11 9.17 -9.24 11.90
N SER A 12 7.89 -8.91 11.71
CA SER A 12 6.80 -9.32 12.59
C SER A 12 5.76 -10.18 11.88
N THR A 13 4.99 -10.93 12.68
CA THR A 13 3.79 -11.64 12.21
C THR A 13 2.57 -11.07 12.91
N ILE A 14 1.60 -10.57 12.15
CA ILE A 14 0.32 -10.09 12.68
C ILE A 14 -0.78 -11.06 12.28
N THR A 15 -1.48 -11.62 13.26
CA THR A 15 -2.70 -12.39 12.99
C THR A 15 -3.89 -11.45 12.96
N GLY A 16 -4.62 -11.43 11.85
CA GLY A 16 -5.72 -10.50 11.61
C GLY A 16 -5.30 -9.20 10.93
N ALA A 17 -6.24 -8.27 10.83
CA ALA A 17 -6.10 -7.06 10.04
C ALA A 17 -5.31 -5.96 10.76
N VAL A 18 -4.58 -5.15 9.97
CA VAL A 18 -3.96 -3.90 10.40
C VAL A 18 -4.81 -2.76 9.86
N THR A 19 -5.34 -1.91 10.75
CA THR A 19 -6.19 -0.78 10.34
C THR A 19 -5.74 0.49 11.02
N LEU A 20 -5.29 1.46 10.21
CA LEU A 20 -4.96 2.80 10.64
C LEU A 20 -6.06 3.74 10.16
N LYS A 21 -6.64 4.48 11.11
CA LYS A 21 -7.65 5.50 10.86
C LYS A 21 -7.01 6.88 10.95
N SER A 22 -7.64 7.86 10.29
CA SER A 22 -7.11 9.19 10.00
C SER A 22 -6.36 9.89 11.14
N GLY A 23 -5.41 10.73 10.73
CA GLY A 23 -4.70 11.65 11.62
C GLY A 23 -3.35 11.16 12.13
N TYR A 24 -2.89 9.98 11.72
CA TYR A 24 -1.56 9.48 12.08
C TYR A 24 -0.43 10.13 11.28
N THR A 25 0.78 10.10 11.82
CA THR A 25 1.98 10.63 11.15
C THR A 25 2.63 9.57 10.29
N THR A 26 3.04 8.42 10.84
CA THR A 26 3.82 7.44 10.08
C THR A 26 3.21 6.05 10.15
N PHE A 27 3.24 5.35 9.03
CA PHE A 27 2.99 3.92 8.98
C PHE A 27 4.07 3.22 8.16
N ASP A 28 4.88 2.39 8.83
CA ASP A 28 5.89 1.55 8.21
C ASP A 28 5.55 0.07 8.44
N PHE A 29 5.56 -0.73 7.38
CA PHE A 29 5.36 -2.17 7.42
C PHE A 29 6.46 -2.85 6.59
N CYS A 30 7.46 -3.42 7.28
CA CYS A 30 8.71 -3.87 6.67
C CYS A 30 9.07 -5.30 7.10
N GLY A 31 9.44 -6.15 6.13
CA GLY A 31 9.88 -7.52 6.39
C GLY A 31 8.88 -8.36 7.20
N SER A 32 7.61 -8.01 7.12
CA SER A 32 6.56 -8.50 8.00
C SER A 32 5.50 -9.27 7.22
N LYS A 33 4.68 -10.03 7.94
CA LYS A 33 3.59 -10.80 7.34
C LYS A 33 2.29 -10.67 8.11
N THR A 34 1.18 -10.75 7.39
CA THR A 34 -0.14 -10.95 7.99
C THR A 34 -0.57 -12.41 7.87
N ILE A 35 -1.37 -12.88 8.82
CA ILE A 35 -2.06 -14.17 8.73
C ILE A 35 -3.55 -13.88 8.68
N ARG A 36 -4.21 -14.22 7.57
CA ARG A 36 -5.64 -13.96 7.32
C ARG A 36 -6.02 -12.50 7.56
N GLY A 37 -5.14 -11.58 7.17
CA GLY A 37 -5.21 -10.17 7.53
C GLY A 37 -4.99 -9.23 6.34
N ALA A 38 -5.89 -8.26 6.19
CA ALA A 38 -5.75 -7.14 5.26
C ALA A 38 -5.03 -5.95 5.94
N ILE A 39 -4.52 -5.03 5.12
CA ILE A 39 -3.96 -3.75 5.58
C ILE A 39 -4.80 -2.61 5.03
N SER A 40 -5.24 -1.71 5.90
CA SER A 40 -5.94 -0.48 5.53
C SER A 40 -5.28 0.72 6.20
N ALA A 41 -4.85 1.68 5.38
CA ALA A 41 -4.18 2.89 5.80
C ALA A 41 -4.93 4.10 5.21
N THR A 42 -5.62 4.84 6.09
CA THR A 42 -6.48 5.95 5.68
C THR A 42 -6.14 7.25 6.37
N GLY A 43 -5.98 8.34 5.62
CA GLY A 43 -5.89 9.68 6.20
C GLY A 43 -4.57 9.97 6.91
N ALA A 44 -3.45 9.41 6.45
CA ALA A 44 -2.12 9.74 6.96
C ALA A 44 -1.82 11.24 6.79
N LYS A 45 -1.23 11.86 7.81
CA LYS A 45 -0.62 13.19 7.74
C LYS A 45 0.87 13.15 7.41
N GLY A 46 1.53 12.00 7.59
CA GLY A 46 2.89 11.73 7.15
C GLY A 46 2.93 10.46 6.28
N SER A 47 4.11 9.85 6.17
CA SER A 47 4.39 8.80 5.20
C SER A 47 3.72 7.47 5.49
N VAL A 48 3.31 6.80 4.41
CA VAL A 48 2.93 5.38 4.40
C VAL A 48 3.96 4.60 3.57
N LEU A 49 4.67 3.69 4.21
CA LEU A 49 5.69 2.84 3.60
C LEU A 49 5.38 1.36 3.86
N ILE A 50 5.06 0.62 2.81
CA ILE A 50 4.79 -0.82 2.85
C ILE A 50 5.73 -1.49 1.84
N GLY A 51 6.86 -1.98 2.34
CA GLY A 51 7.96 -2.47 1.51
C GLY A 51 8.70 -1.37 0.74
N GLY A 52 9.72 -1.75 -0.05
CA GLY A 52 10.53 -0.87 -0.89
C GLY A 52 12.04 -0.92 -0.60
N LEU A 53 12.80 0.04 -1.13
CA LEU A 53 14.27 0.04 -1.04
C LEU A 53 14.80 0.07 0.40
N LEU A 54 14.14 0.84 1.27
CA LEU A 54 14.50 1.00 2.68
C LEU A 54 13.66 0.11 3.62
N CYS A 55 12.82 -0.76 3.07
CA CYS A 55 11.81 -1.49 3.81
C CYS A 55 11.62 -2.87 3.17
N SER A 56 12.11 -3.94 3.81
CA SER A 56 12.08 -5.28 3.23
C SER A 56 10.67 -5.70 2.79
N SER A 57 10.60 -6.52 1.75
CA SER A 57 9.38 -7.10 1.21
C SER A 57 8.48 -7.74 2.27
N ASN A 58 7.17 -7.64 2.09
CA ASN A 58 6.17 -8.21 3.00
C ASN A 58 5.35 -9.32 2.32
N THR A 59 4.69 -10.13 3.15
CA THR A 59 3.67 -11.10 2.74
C THR A 59 2.34 -10.74 3.36
N ILE A 60 1.38 -10.33 2.53
CA ILE A 60 0.07 -9.84 2.99
C ILE A 60 -1.02 -10.77 2.45
N ASP A 61 -1.66 -11.52 3.35
CA ASP A 61 -2.70 -12.51 3.01
C ASP A 61 -4.00 -11.86 2.49
N GLY A 62 -4.26 -10.62 2.88
CA GLY A 62 -5.47 -9.88 2.53
C GLY A 62 -5.26 -8.82 1.47
N ALA A 63 -6.29 -7.99 1.30
CA ALA A 63 -6.22 -6.80 0.46
C ALA A 63 -5.39 -5.69 1.11
N VAL A 64 -4.92 -4.76 0.28
CA VAL A 64 -4.30 -3.50 0.73
C VAL A 64 -5.13 -2.33 0.24
N THR A 65 -5.56 -1.48 1.17
CA THR A 65 -6.31 -0.25 0.88
C THR A 65 -5.53 0.97 1.37
N LEU A 66 -5.22 1.87 0.45
CA LEU A 66 -4.49 3.10 0.68
C LEU A 66 -5.41 4.26 0.27
N ASP A 67 -5.99 4.95 1.24
CA ASP A 67 -7.04 5.93 0.96
C ASP A 67 -6.78 7.29 1.63
N ALA A 68 -6.95 8.37 0.87
CA ALA A 68 -6.88 9.74 1.39
C ALA A 68 -5.60 10.06 2.21
N ASN A 69 -4.47 9.42 1.90
CA ASN A 69 -3.21 9.69 2.60
C ASN A 69 -2.56 10.95 2.03
N ASN A 70 -2.14 11.86 2.90
CA ASN A 70 -1.78 13.22 2.51
C ASN A 70 -0.27 13.45 2.38
N ALA A 71 0.58 12.49 2.67
CA ALA A 71 2.02 12.72 2.72
C ALA A 71 2.80 11.53 2.19
N GLY A 72 2.63 11.25 0.90
CA GLY A 72 3.42 10.26 0.17
C GLY A 72 3.10 8.81 0.55
N VAL A 73 2.79 8.00 -0.46
CA VAL A 73 2.50 6.58 -0.28
C VAL A 73 3.46 5.74 -1.10
N THR A 74 4.09 4.75 -0.48
CA THR A 74 4.91 3.74 -1.14
C THR A 74 4.39 2.35 -0.80
N LEU A 75 4.02 1.59 -1.83
CA LEU A 75 3.70 0.17 -1.77
C LEU A 75 4.60 -0.55 -2.77
N ALA A 76 5.69 -1.15 -2.29
CA ALA A 76 6.73 -1.65 -3.18
C ALA A 76 7.25 -3.03 -2.80
N GLY A 77 7.40 -3.91 -3.80
CA GLY A 77 8.10 -5.20 -3.64
C GLY A 77 7.40 -6.21 -2.73
N ASN A 78 6.07 -6.17 -2.62
CA ASN A 78 5.32 -7.06 -1.72
C ASN A 78 4.66 -8.23 -2.46
N TYR A 79 4.43 -9.31 -1.72
CA TYR A 79 3.44 -10.32 -2.08
C TYR A 79 2.11 -9.99 -1.40
N ILE A 80 1.07 -9.78 -2.20
CA ILE A 80 -0.27 -9.40 -1.74
C ILE A 80 -1.27 -10.37 -2.36
N ALA A 81 -1.85 -11.25 -1.56
CA ALA A 81 -2.80 -12.24 -2.08
C ALA A 81 -4.13 -11.59 -2.51
N GLY A 82 -4.54 -10.52 -1.84
CA GLY A 82 -5.77 -9.79 -2.15
C GLY A 82 -5.65 -8.72 -3.23
N ALA A 83 -6.68 -7.89 -3.35
CA ALA A 83 -6.69 -6.73 -4.23
C ALA A 83 -5.92 -5.55 -3.62
N VAL A 84 -5.46 -4.64 -4.48
CA VAL A 84 -4.86 -3.36 -4.09
C VAL A 84 -5.75 -2.23 -4.59
N THR A 85 -6.10 -1.33 -3.68
CA THR A 85 -6.82 -0.09 -4.00
C THR A 85 -6.03 1.11 -3.47
N ALA A 86 -5.70 2.04 -4.36
CA ALA A 86 -5.13 3.33 -4.02
C ALA A 86 -6.09 4.45 -4.47
N SER A 87 -6.66 5.16 -3.51
CA SER A 87 -7.68 6.18 -3.76
C SER A 87 -7.35 7.49 -3.07
N ALA A 88 -7.59 8.62 -3.74
CA ALA A 88 -7.52 9.95 -3.16
C ALA A 88 -6.20 10.30 -2.42
N ASN A 89 -5.10 9.59 -2.69
CA ASN A 89 -3.82 9.86 -2.05
C ASN A 89 -3.18 11.09 -2.70
N LEU A 90 -2.52 11.91 -1.88
CA LEU A 90 -1.87 13.15 -2.28
C LEU A 90 -0.36 13.06 -2.13
N ASN A 91 0.34 14.00 -2.75
CA ASN A 91 1.80 14.17 -2.63
C ASN A 91 2.60 12.95 -3.08
N GLY A 92 2.06 12.21 -4.04
CA GLY A 92 2.73 11.12 -4.73
C GLY A 92 2.31 9.74 -4.21
N THR A 93 2.12 8.80 -5.14
CA THR A 93 1.83 7.40 -4.83
C THR A 93 2.67 6.53 -5.73
N THR A 94 3.50 5.69 -5.13
CA THR A 94 4.33 4.71 -5.82
C THR A 94 3.80 3.32 -5.49
N ILE A 95 3.40 2.58 -6.53
CA ILE A 95 3.01 1.18 -6.43
C ILE A 95 3.88 0.41 -7.41
N SER A 96 4.91 -0.29 -6.93
CA SER A 96 5.95 -0.83 -7.81
C SER A 96 6.39 -2.24 -7.44
N GLY A 97 6.65 -3.08 -8.45
CA GLY A 97 7.22 -4.41 -8.26
C GLY A 97 6.46 -5.34 -7.32
N ASN A 98 5.15 -5.12 -7.13
CA ASN A 98 4.34 -6.01 -6.30
C ASN A 98 3.85 -7.22 -7.11
N GLN A 99 3.68 -8.35 -6.42
CA GLN A 99 2.89 -9.48 -6.89
C GLN A 99 1.52 -9.44 -6.22
N ILE A 100 0.50 -9.09 -6.98
CA ILE A 100 -0.87 -8.84 -6.52
C ILE A 100 -1.76 -9.96 -7.06
N GLY A 101 -2.32 -10.79 -6.19
CA GLY A 101 -3.22 -11.87 -6.57
C GLY A 101 -4.59 -11.37 -7.04
N GLY A 102 -5.07 -10.27 -6.46
CA GLY A 102 -6.35 -9.65 -6.81
C GLY A 102 -6.27 -8.56 -7.89
N ALA A 103 -7.30 -7.72 -7.94
CA ALA A 103 -7.35 -6.56 -8.83
C ALA A 103 -6.46 -5.41 -8.34
N LEU A 104 -6.01 -4.56 -9.25
CA LEU A 104 -5.32 -3.30 -8.96
C LEU A 104 -6.16 -2.13 -9.46
N THR A 105 -6.55 -1.25 -8.54
CA THR A 105 -7.41 -0.09 -8.83
C THR A 105 -6.82 1.19 -8.28
N CYS A 106 -6.77 2.24 -9.11
CA CYS A 106 -6.27 3.55 -8.71
C CYS A 106 -7.19 4.68 -9.13
N THR A 107 -7.72 5.43 -8.17
CA THR A 107 -8.71 6.48 -8.42
C THR A 107 -8.32 7.77 -7.74
N THR A 108 -8.48 8.91 -8.43
CA THR A 108 -8.38 10.26 -7.85
C THR A 108 -7.10 10.57 -7.04
N ASN A 109 -6.01 9.81 -7.23
CA ASN A 109 -4.72 10.14 -6.62
C ASN A 109 -4.09 11.34 -7.33
N VAL A 110 -3.40 12.20 -6.58
CA VAL A 110 -2.78 13.43 -7.09
C VAL A 110 -1.32 13.53 -6.63
N PRO A 111 -0.33 13.45 -7.54
CA PRO A 111 -0.46 13.03 -8.93
C PRO A 111 -0.94 11.57 -9.08
N ALA A 112 -1.28 11.17 -10.31
CA ALA A 112 -1.58 9.77 -10.62
C ALA A 112 -0.41 8.85 -10.19
N PRO A 113 -0.69 7.60 -9.77
CA PRO A 113 0.38 6.73 -9.25
C PRO A 113 1.46 6.43 -10.29
N THR A 114 2.66 6.14 -9.84
CA THR A 114 3.77 5.65 -10.67
C THR A 114 4.20 4.26 -10.19
N ASN A 115 4.80 3.47 -11.08
CA ASN A 115 5.46 2.21 -10.71
C ASN A 115 6.98 2.35 -10.62
N GLY A 116 7.52 3.57 -10.74
CA GLY A 116 8.96 3.82 -10.64
C GLY A 116 9.80 3.04 -11.65
N GLY A 117 9.23 2.63 -12.79
CA GLY A 117 9.90 1.81 -13.80
C GLY A 117 9.90 0.30 -13.51
N VAL A 118 9.26 -0.15 -12.42
CA VAL A 118 9.18 -1.57 -12.04
C VAL A 118 7.73 -2.00 -12.01
N SER A 119 7.30 -2.73 -13.04
CA SER A 119 5.91 -3.14 -13.23
C SER A 119 5.39 -4.06 -12.13
N ASN A 120 4.08 -3.98 -11.86
CA ASN A 120 3.38 -4.87 -10.96
C ASN A 120 2.83 -6.09 -11.71
N THR A 121 3.01 -7.28 -11.14
CA THR A 121 2.33 -8.48 -11.61
C THR A 121 0.97 -8.56 -10.94
N VAL A 122 -0.11 -8.48 -11.73
CA VAL A 122 -1.48 -8.45 -11.22
C VAL A 122 -2.23 -9.65 -11.79
N GLY A 123 -2.76 -10.50 -10.90
CA GLY A 123 -3.54 -11.69 -11.26
C GLY A 123 -5.00 -11.38 -11.61
N GLY A 124 -5.54 -10.27 -11.10
CA GLY A 124 -6.90 -9.79 -11.40
C GLY A 124 -6.97 -8.65 -12.42
N GLY A 125 -8.12 -7.99 -12.47
CA GLY A 125 -8.36 -6.84 -13.34
C GLY A 125 -7.57 -5.59 -12.94
N ARG A 126 -7.35 -4.71 -13.92
CA ARG A 126 -6.64 -3.43 -13.75
C ARG A 126 -7.59 -2.29 -14.11
N SER A 127 -7.68 -1.26 -13.28
CA SER A 127 -8.60 -0.15 -13.54
C SER A 127 -8.15 1.19 -12.94
N GLY A 128 -8.76 2.26 -13.45
CA GLY A 128 -8.53 3.62 -12.97
C GLY A 128 -7.43 4.35 -13.73
N GLN A 129 -6.60 5.12 -13.02
CA GLN A 129 -5.53 5.97 -13.55
C GLN A 129 -4.42 5.12 -14.24
N THR A 130 -3.15 5.46 -14.03
CA THR A 130 -1.99 4.72 -14.57
C THR A 130 -2.02 3.22 -14.27
N CYS A 131 -2.71 2.80 -13.21
CA CYS A 131 -2.87 1.40 -12.84
C CYS A 131 -3.62 0.52 -13.85
N ALA A 132 -4.42 1.12 -14.75
CA ALA A 132 -5.10 0.40 -15.82
C ALA A 132 -4.14 -0.11 -16.91
N ALA A 133 -2.93 0.46 -17.02
CA ALA A 133 -1.94 0.02 -18.00
C ALA A 133 -1.30 -1.33 -17.60
N LEU A 134 -1.08 -2.21 -18.57
CA LEU A 134 -0.40 -3.49 -18.36
C LEU A 134 1.08 -3.34 -18.01
N THR A 135 1.69 -2.23 -18.44
CA THR A 135 3.08 -1.89 -18.13
C THR A 135 3.24 -1.29 -16.73
N PHE A 136 2.14 -1.03 -16.03
CA PHE A 136 2.16 -0.53 -14.66
C PHE A 136 2.60 -1.60 -13.66
#